data_AF-A0A0U2XCB8-F1
#
_entry.id   AF-A0A0U2XCB8-F1
#
_cell.length_a   1.000
_cell.length_b   1.000
_cell.length_c   1.000
_cell.angle_alpha   90.00
_cell.angle_beta   90.00
_cell.angle_gamma   90.00
#
_symmetry.space_group_name_H-M   'P 1'
#
loop_
_entity.id
_entity.type
_entity.pdbx_description
1 polymer ?
#
loop_
_entity_poly.entity_id
_entity_poly.type
_entity_poly.pdbx_seq_one_letter_code
_entity_poly.pdbx_strand_id
1 'polypeptide(L)'
;MDETGPGEYAITLELKVAAVGGNFNGSIKLSEMDPPNGCFINVSGSGTLGSGTGTARVTIIENEDSSAEIAYEAVGEVGGLVAGVGQRVLLGVAKHLVRQFFSTLKKEFDEN
;
A
#
# COMPACT_ATOMS: atom_id res chain seq x y z
N MET A 1 1.16 10.98 -7.34
CA MET A 1 0.88 11.17 -5.91
C MET A 1 1.30 12.58 -5.60
N ASP A 2 0.45 13.32 -4.92
CA ASP A 2 0.69 14.73 -4.58
C ASP A 2 0.69 14.88 -3.07
N GLU A 3 1.72 15.51 -2.50
CA GLU A 3 1.75 15.81 -1.06
C GLU A 3 0.76 16.92 -0.76
N THR A 4 -0.19 16.64 0.14
CA THR A 4 -1.26 17.56 0.55
C THR A 4 -1.00 18.18 1.93
N GLY A 5 -0.01 17.66 2.65
CA GLY A 5 0.46 18.13 3.96
C GLY A 5 1.59 17.22 4.45
N PRO A 6 2.25 17.57 5.58
CA PRO A 6 3.37 16.77 6.08
C PRO A 6 2.96 15.30 6.34
N GLY A 7 3.53 14.39 5.55
CA GLY A 7 3.22 12.95 5.63
C GLY A 7 1.82 12.59 5.12
N GLU A 8 1.12 13.50 4.43
CA GLU A 8 -0.20 13.29 3.86
C GLU A 8 -0.16 13.43 2.35
N TYR A 9 -0.76 12.48 1.65
CA TYR A 9 -0.69 12.41 0.20
C TYR A 9 -2.03 12.06 -0.43
N ALA A 10 -2.35 12.71 -1.54
CA ALA A 10 -3.44 12.33 -2.42
C ALA A 10 -2.91 11.42 -3.55
N ILE A 11 -3.67 10.36 -3.84
CA ILE A 11 -3.35 9.40 -4.89
C ILE A 11 -4.54 9.20 -5.83
N THR A 12 -4.23 9.03 -7.11
CA THR A 12 -5.14 8.49 -8.12
C THR A 12 -4.56 7.19 -8.61
N LEU A 13 -5.34 6.11 -8.51
CA LEU A 13 -4.92 4.75 -8.83
C LEU A 13 -5.81 4.17 -9.92
N GLU A 14 -5.18 3.69 -10.99
CA GLU A 14 -5.83 2.85 -12.00
C GLU A 14 -5.46 1.39 -11.75
N LEU A 15 -6.41 0.58 -11.29
CA LEU A 15 -6.22 -0.85 -11.11
C LEU A 15 -6.60 -1.60 -12.39
N LYS A 16 -5.62 -2.30 -12.98
CA LYS A 16 -5.81 -3.15 -14.17
C LYS A 16 -5.89 -4.64 -13.82
N VAL A 17 -6.62 -4.96 -12.75
CA VAL A 17 -6.76 -6.33 -12.25
C VAL A 17 -8.20 -6.80 -12.49
N ALA A 18 -8.39 -7.84 -13.30
CA ALA A 18 -9.70 -8.22 -13.86
C ALA A 18 -10.88 -8.28 -12.86
N ALA A 19 -10.65 -8.74 -11.63
CA ALA A 19 -11.70 -8.86 -10.62
C ALA A 19 -12.02 -7.53 -9.89
N VAL A 20 -11.08 -6.59 -9.83
CA VAL A 20 -11.20 -5.37 -9.00
C VAL A 20 -10.79 -4.10 -9.75
N GLY A 21 -10.80 -4.17 -11.08
CA GLY A 21 -10.23 -3.13 -11.93
C GLY A 21 -11.09 -1.88 -11.98
N GLY A 22 -10.47 -0.72 -11.96
CA GLY A 22 -11.17 0.56 -11.94
C GLY A 22 -10.27 1.71 -11.53
N ASN A 23 -10.85 2.91 -11.55
CA ASN A 23 -10.20 4.13 -11.09
C ASN A 23 -10.63 4.44 -9.66
N PHE A 24 -9.63 4.74 -8.82
CA PHE A 24 -9.82 5.05 -7.42
C PHE A 24 -9.07 6.33 -7.08
N ASN A 25 -9.70 7.19 -6.29
CA ASN A 25 -9.04 8.30 -5.63
C ASN A 25 -8.84 7.90 -4.17
N GLY A 26 -7.68 8.24 -3.62
CA GLY A 26 -7.34 7.86 -2.26
C GLY A 26 -6.44 8.86 -1.57
N SER A 27 -6.23 8.60 -0.29
CA SER A 27 -5.29 9.30 0.55
C SER A 27 -4.39 8.35 1.31
N ILE A 28 -3.18 8.79 1.57
CA ILE A 28 -2.19 8.13 2.41
C ILE A 28 -1.84 9.10 3.53
N LYS A 29 -1.75 8.60 4.75
CA LYS A 29 -1.21 9.32 5.90
C LYS A 29 -0.14 8.48 6.57
N LEU A 30 1.01 9.10 6.80
CA LEU A 30 2.11 8.55 7.58
C LEU A 30 2.05 9.10 9.00
N SER A 31 2.17 8.22 9.98
CA SER A 31 2.22 8.55 11.40
C SER A 31 3.26 7.70 12.12
N GLU A 32 3.56 8.03 13.37
CA GLU A 32 4.52 7.27 14.18
C GLU A 32 5.87 7.08 13.45
N MET A 33 6.33 8.13 12.77
CA MET A 33 7.58 8.12 12.02
C MET A 33 8.76 7.95 12.99
N ASP A 34 9.55 6.91 12.78
CA ASP A 34 10.78 6.63 13.52
C ASP A 34 11.91 6.32 12.53
N PRO A 35 12.51 7.34 11.87
CA PRO A 35 13.57 7.09 10.89
C PRO A 35 14.87 6.61 11.56
N PRO A 36 15.57 5.62 10.98
CA PRO A 36 15.26 4.86 9.76
C PRO A 36 14.39 3.60 9.98
N ASN A 37 13.95 3.35 11.22
CA ASN A 37 13.35 2.10 11.68
C ASN A 37 11.94 1.81 11.14
N GLY A 38 11.17 2.82 10.73
CA GLY A 38 9.87 2.60 10.09
C GLY A 38 8.80 3.64 10.41
N CYS A 39 7.55 3.26 10.16
CA CYS A 39 6.37 4.12 10.37
C CYS A 39 5.07 3.32 10.38
N PHE A 40 3.99 4.03 10.73
CA PHE A 40 2.62 3.56 10.53
C PHE A 40 1.98 4.27 9.34
N ILE A 41 1.24 3.50 8.53
CA ILE A 41 0.61 3.97 7.30
C ILE A 41 -0.88 3.76 7.42
N ASN A 42 -1.66 4.81 7.15
CA ASN A 42 -3.09 4.73 6.93
C ASN A 42 -3.37 5.01 5.45
N VAL A 43 -4.20 4.18 4.83
CA VAL A 43 -4.66 4.39 3.46
C VAL A 43 -6.17 4.37 3.40
N SER A 44 -6.73 5.21 2.54
CA SER A 44 -8.15 5.14 2.18
C SER A 44 -8.31 5.38 0.70
N GLY A 45 -9.34 4.79 0.10
CA GLY A 45 -9.62 4.95 -1.31
C GLY A 45 -11.08 4.70 -1.62
N SER A 46 -11.59 5.41 -2.62
CA SER A 46 -12.93 5.19 -3.15
C SER A 46 -12.96 5.39 -4.67
N GLY A 47 -13.84 4.66 -5.31
CA GLY A 47 -14.07 4.70 -6.74
C GLY A 47 -15.47 4.17 -7.07
N THR A 48 -15.79 4.11 -8.36
CA THR A 48 -17.14 3.74 -8.82
C THR A 48 -17.56 2.33 -8.36
N LEU A 49 -16.61 1.40 -8.20
CA LEU A 49 -16.89 0.01 -7.84
C LEU A 49 -16.90 -0.26 -6.33
N GLY A 50 -16.48 0.71 -5.52
CA GLY A 50 -16.41 0.52 -4.07
C GLY A 50 -15.38 1.39 -3.39
N SER A 51 -15.10 1.03 -2.14
CA SER A 51 -14.16 1.72 -1.27
C SER A 51 -13.27 0.73 -0.54
N GLY A 52 -12.14 1.22 -0.05
CA GLY A 52 -11.27 0.46 0.82
C GLY A 52 -10.54 1.35 1.80
N THR A 53 -10.25 0.79 2.97
CA THR A 53 -9.37 1.39 3.96
C THR A 53 -8.31 0.36 4.33
N GLY A 54 -7.16 0.84 4.78
CA GLY A 54 -6.10 -0.03 5.25
C GLY A 54 -5.20 0.67 6.23
N THR A 55 -4.58 -0.14 7.07
CA THR A 55 -3.48 0.27 7.93
C THR A 55 -2.31 -0.68 7.72
N ALA A 56 -1.10 -0.17 7.86
CA ALA A 56 0.09 -0.98 7.85
C ALA A 56 1.12 -0.45 8.85
N ARG A 57 1.73 -1.35 9.62
CA ARG A 57 2.97 -1.06 10.33
C ARG A 57 4.12 -1.53 9.47
N VAL A 58 5.09 -0.65 9.21
CA VAL A 58 6.32 -0.97 8.50
C VAL A 58 7.47 -0.92 9.49
N THR A 59 8.36 -1.90 9.42
CA THR A 59 9.59 -1.96 10.23
C THR A 59 10.76 -2.28 9.31
N ILE A 60 11.84 -1.54 9.48
CA ILE A 60 13.08 -1.68 8.73
C ILE A 60 14.14 -2.13 9.73
N ILE A 61 14.78 -3.25 9.44
CA ILE A 61 15.80 -3.86 10.28
C ILE A 61 17.09 -3.87 9.48
N GLU A 62 18.09 -3.13 9.94
CA GLU A 62 19.44 -3.20 9.38
C GLU A 62 20.13 -4.50 9.81
N ASN A 63 20.72 -5.20 8.85
CA ASN A 63 21.47 -6.43 9.05
C ASN A 63 22.98 -6.16 9.08
N GLU A 64 23.74 -7.10 9.64
CA GLU A 64 25.21 -7.00 9.76
C GLU A 64 25.94 -6.89 8.42
N ASP A 65 25.34 -7.40 7.34
CA ASP A 65 25.88 -7.38 5.97
C ASP A 65 25.55 -6.08 5.20
N SER A 66 25.09 -5.03 5.90
CA SER A 66 24.62 -3.77 5.31
C SER A 66 23.38 -3.92 4.41
N SER A 67 22.67 -5.04 4.48
CA SER A 67 21.33 -5.17 3.93
C SER A 67 20.27 -4.64 4.91
N ALA A 68 19.08 -4.33 4.39
CA ALA A 68 17.93 -3.99 5.21
C ALA A 68 16.78 -4.97 4.94
N GLU A 69 16.21 -5.53 6.00
CA GLU A 69 14.96 -6.27 5.94
C GLU A 69 13.78 -5.33 6.19
N ILE A 70 12.80 -5.35 5.27
CA ILE A 70 11.55 -4.60 5.44
C ILE A 70 10.44 -5.59 5.81
N ALA A 71 10.01 -5.52 7.06
CA ALA A 71 8.84 -6.23 7.57
C ALA A 71 7.61 -5.33 7.53
N TYR A 72 6.44 -5.91 7.27
CA TYR A 72 5.18 -5.17 7.33
C TYR A 72 4.03 -6.05 7.81
N GLU A 73 3.12 -5.43 8.55
CA GLU A 73 1.84 -6.02 8.95
C GLU A 73 0.72 -5.09 8.50
N ALA A 74 -0.18 -5.59 7.65
CA ALA A 74 -1.24 -4.78 7.08
C ALA A 74 -2.61 -5.42 7.28
N VAL A 75 -3.59 -4.59 7.61
CA VAL A 75 -5.01 -4.94 7.70
C VAL A 75 -5.79 -3.98 6.83
N GLY A 76 -6.84 -4.47 6.19
CA GLY A 76 -7.69 -3.60 5.37
C GLY A 76 -9.10 -4.12 5.25
N GLU A 77 -10.00 -3.18 4.97
CA GLU A 77 -11.41 -3.42 4.76
C GLU A 77 -11.78 -2.94 3.36
N VAL A 78 -12.69 -3.67 2.72
CA VAL A 78 -13.15 -3.39 1.37
C VAL A 78 -14.66 -3.45 1.35
N GLY A 79 -15.28 -2.43 0.77
CA GLY A 79 -16.73 -2.30 0.65
C GLY A 79 -17.18 -2.03 -0.78
N GLY A 80 -18.49 -2.17 -1.02
CA GLY A 80 -19.10 -1.96 -2.34
C GLY A 80 -19.09 -3.22 -3.21
N LEU A 81 -19.28 -3.03 -4.52
CA LEU A 81 -19.38 -4.12 -5.48
C LEU A 81 -18.11 -4.98 -5.52
N VAL A 82 -16.96 -4.34 -5.37
CA VAL A 82 -15.67 -5.01 -5.35
C VAL A 82 -15.50 -5.97 -4.18
N ALA A 83 -16.19 -5.77 -3.05
CA ALA A 83 -16.16 -6.72 -1.92
C ALA A 83 -16.82 -8.07 -2.28
N GLY A 84 -17.71 -8.07 -3.28
CA GLY A 84 -18.44 -9.26 -3.74
C GLY A 84 -17.59 -10.32 -4.43
N VAL A 85 -16.34 -10.02 -4.79
CA VAL A 85 -15.42 -11.00 -5.42
C VAL A 85 -14.90 -12.07 -4.46
N GLY A 86 -15.12 -11.86 -3.16
CA GLY A 86 -14.75 -12.78 -2.08
C GLY A 86 -13.33 -12.59 -1.55
N GLN A 87 -13.16 -12.92 -0.27
CA GLN A 87 -11.93 -12.68 0.50
C GLN A 87 -10.69 -13.32 -0.13
N ARG A 88 -10.80 -14.53 -0.70
CA ARG A 88 -9.67 -15.22 -1.34
C ARG A 88 -9.12 -14.45 -2.54
N VAL A 89 -10.01 -13.89 -3.37
CA VAL A 89 -9.62 -13.11 -4.55
C VAL A 89 -8.98 -11.80 -4.11
N LEU A 90 -9.63 -11.08 -3.18
CA LEU A 90 -9.10 -9.83 -2.62
C LEU A 90 -7.69 -10.01 -2.03
N LEU A 91 -7.47 -11.07 -1.25
CA LEU A 91 -6.15 -11.37 -0.69
C LEU A 91 -5.11 -11.69 -1.77
N GLY A 92 -5.50 -12.37 -2.85
CA GLY A 92 -4.62 -12.62 -3.99
C GLY A 92 -4.16 -11.34 -4.67
N VAL A 93 -5.10 -10.41 -4.89
CA VAL A 93 -4.78 -9.09 -5.48
C VAL A 93 -3.92 -8.26 -4.54
N ALA A 94 -4.23 -8.20 -3.25
CA ALA A 94 -3.43 -7.49 -2.27
C ALA A 94 -1.98 -7.99 -2.26
N LYS A 95 -1.77 -9.31 -2.22
CA LYS A 95 -0.43 -9.92 -2.29
C LYS A 95 0.29 -9.60 -3.60
N HIS A 96 -0.43 -9.55 -4.72
CA HIS A 96 0.16 -9.18 -6.01
C HIS A 96 0.65 -7.73 -6.01
N LEU A 97 -0.18 -6.79 -5.54
CA LEU A 97 0.18 -5.37 -5.46
C LEU A 97 1.36 -5.13 -4.53
N VAL A 98 1.40 -5.79 -3.37
CA VAL A 98 2.53 -5.68 -2.44
C VAL A 98 3.83 -6.21 -3.06
N ARG A 99 3.78 -7.35 -3.76
CA ARG A 99 4.96 -7.86 -4.47
C ARG A 99 5.44 -6.91 -5.56
N GLN A 100 4.51 -6.32 -6.31
CA GLN A 100 4.84 -5.33 -7.34
C GLN A 100 5.48 -4.09 -6.71
N PHE A 101 4.92 -3.58 -5.60
CA PHE A 101 5.50 -2.45 -4.87
C PHE A 101 6.94 -2.71 -4.46
N PHE A 102 7.22 -3.80 -3.73
CA PHE A 102 8.58 -4.10 -3.28
C PHE A 102 9.52 -4.45 -4.43
N SER A 103 9.03 -5.07 -5.50
CA SER A 103 9.84 -5.31 -6.68
C SER A 103 10.24 -4.01 -7.39
N THR A 104 9.36 -3.01 -7.44
CA THR A 104 9.70 -1.69 -7.99
C THR A 104 10.61 -0.93 -7.04
N LEU A 105 10.30 -0.92 -5.73
CA LEU A 105 11.13 -0.26 -4.72
C LEU A 105 12.57 -0.75 -4.77
N LYS A 106 12.78 -2.07 -4.85
CA LYS A 106 14.12 -2.64 -4.97
C LYS A 106 14.87 -2.12 -6.19
N LYS A 107 14.20 -2.00 -7.35
CA LYS A 107 14.82 -1.48 -8.57
C LYS A 107 15.27 -0.02 -8.42
N GLU A 108 14.46 0.81 -7.77
CA GLU A 108 14.81 2.22 -7.53
C GLU A 108 16.04 2.39 -6.62
N PHE A 109 16.28 1.43 -5.71
CA PHE A 109 17.51 1.38 -4.90
C PHE A 109 18.71 0.78 -5.64
N ASP A 110 18.49 -0.15 -6.57
CA ASP A 110 19.56 -0.76 -7.37
C ASP A 110 20.04 0.17 -8.51
N GLU A 111 19.20 1.12 -8.96
CA GLU A 111 19.47 2.07 -10.05
C GLU A 111 20.07 3.43 -9.59
N ASN A 112 20.22 3.67 -8.29
CA ASN A 112 20.87 4.84 -7.67
C ASN A 112 22.10 4.45 -6.84
#